data_AF-A0A925TKJ0-F1
#
_entry.id   AF-A0A925TKJ0-F1
#
_cell.length_a   1.000
_cell.length_b   1.000
_cell.length_c   1.000
_cell.angle_alpha   90.00
_cell.angle_beta   90.00
_cell.angle_gamma   90.00
#
_symmetry.space_group_name_H-M   'P 1'
#
loop_
_entity.id
_entity.type
_entity.pdbx_description
1 polymer ?
#
loop_
_entity_poly.entity_id
_entity_poly.type
_entity_poly.pdbx_seq_one_letter_code
_entity_poly.pdbx_strand_id
1 'polypeptide(L)'
;MTAPPVPKPAPVVVPPAPREPVANPAVYEFLEKLRVSGVRASATDPKVIMNDRVFRLNDIVDKTLQLRLTRVDNSALIFSDASGFEYRKSL
;
A
#
# COMPACT_ATOMS: atom_id res chain seq x y z
N MET A 1 -18.54 52.01 35.97
CA MET A 1 -18.72 50.60 35.57
C MET A 1 -17.97 50.38 34.26
N THR A 2 -16.76 49.85 34.31
CA THR A 2 -15.92 49.53 33.13
C THR A 2 -15.83 48.01 33.02
N ALA A 3 -16.39 47.45 31.95
CA ALA A 3 -16.33 46.01 31.68
C ALA A 3 -14.91 45.59 31.24
N PRO A 4 -14.37 44.46 31.71
CA PRO A 4 -13.07 43.98 31.27
C PRO A 4 -13.14 43.43 29.82
N PRO A 5 -12.10 43.64 29.00
CA PRO A 5 -12.05 43.13 27.64
C PRO A 5 -11.86 41.61 27.63
N VAL A 6 -12.72 40.92 26.88
CA VAL A 6 -12.64 39.47 26.66
C VAL A 6 -11.40 39.12 25.80
N PRO A 7 -10.58 38.13 26.21
CA PRO A 7 -9.43 37.70 25.41
C PRO A 7 -9.90 36.94 24.17
N LYS A 8 -9.43 37.37 23.00
CA LYS A 8 -9.68 36.72 21.70
C LYS A 8 -8.96 35.36 21.67
N PRO A 9 -9.60 34.25 21.26
CA PRO A 9 -8.94 32.95 21.22
C PRO A 9 -7.78 32.95 20.21
N ALA A 10 -6.64 32.39 20.61
CA ALA A 10 -5.51 32.15 19.71
C ALA A 10 -5.89 31.11 18.63
N PRO A 11 -5.33 31.19 17.41
CA PRO A 11 -5.59 30.20 16.38
C PRO A 11 -5.00 28.86 16.82
N VAL A 12 -5.86 27.84 16.92
CA VAL A 12 -5.45 26.47 17.19
C VAL A 12 -4.73 25.96 15.95
N VAL A 13 -3.41 25.73 16.05
CA VAL A 13 -2.64 25.04 15.00
C VAL A 13 -3.08 23.57 15.04
N VAL A 14 -4.00 23.19 14.14
CA VAL A 14 -4.38 21.79 13.97
C VAL A 14 -3.18 21.03 13.38
N PRO A 15 -2.69 19.96 14.01
CA PRO A 15 -1.74 19.06 13.36
C PRO A 15 -2.36 18.53 12.06
N PRO A 16 -1.59 18.39 10.96
CA PRO A 16 -2.13 17.76 9.76
C PRO A 16 -2.60 16.35 10.14
N ALA A 17 -3.86 16.04 9.85
CA ALA A 17 -4.42 14.73 10.05
C ALA A 17 -3.56 13.67 9.33
N PRO A 18 -3.45 12.43 9.85
CA PRO A 18 -2.79 11.34 9.15
C PRO A 18 -3.37 11.25 7.75
N ARG A 19 -2.54 11.47 6.73
CA ARG A 19 -2.97 11.29 5.34
C ARG A 19 -3.37 9.83 5.20
N GLU A 20 -4.65 9.58 4.93
CA GLU A 20 -5.10 8.24 4.59
C GLU A 20 -4.22 7.71 3.45
N PRO A 21 -3.82 6.43 3.49
CA PRO A 21 -3.01 5.85 2.43
C PRO A 21 -3.77 6.06 1.11
N VAL A 22 -3.20 6.88 0.22
CA VAL A 22 -3.82 7.18 -1.07
C VAL A 22 -3.41 6.11 -2.04
N ALA A 23 -4.40 5.51 -2.71
CA ALA A 23 -4.13 4.54 -3.75
C ALA A 23 -3.37 5.22 -4.91
N ASN A 24 -2.24 4.63 -5.29
CA ASN A 24 -1.33 5.14 -6.31
C ASN A 24 -1.74 4.56 -7.67
N PRO A 25 -2.15 5.40 -8.64
CA PRO A 25 -2.56 4.94 -9.96
C PRO A 25 -1.46 4.16 -10.70
N ALA A 26 -0.18 4.49 -10.47
CA ALA A 26 0.93 3.78 -11.09
C ALA A 26 1.02 2.31 -10.64
N VAL A 27 0.58 2.00 -9.41
CA VAL A 27 0.51 0.62 -8.92
C VAL A 27 -0.59 -0.14 -9.65
N TYR A 28 -1.75 0.47 -9.90
CA TYR A 28 -2.82 -0.17 -10.69
C TYR A 28 -2.35 -0.48 -12.11
N GLU A 29 -1.72 0.49 -12.79
CA GLU A 29 -1.17 0.26 -14.12
C GLU A 29 -0.10 -0.84 -14.12
N PHE A 30 0.74 -0.89 -13.08
CA PHE A 30 1.71 -1.96 -12.90
C PHE A 30 1.02 -3.30 -12.73
N LEU A 31 0.01 -3.41 -11.87
CA LEU A 31 -0.75 -4.63 -11.64
C LEU A 31 -1.50 -5.10 -12.91
N GLU A 32 -2.00 -4.18 -13.74
CA GLU A 32 -2.60 -4.49 -15.05
C GLU A 32 -1.58 -5.07 -16.03
N LYS A 33 -0.38 -4.48 -16.10
CA LYS A 33 0.73 -4.97 -16.94
C LYS A 33 1.41 -6.21 -16.36
N LEU A 34 1.24 -6.46 -15.07
CA LEU A 34 1.86 -7.57 -14.34
C LEU A 34 1.31 -8.91 -14.85
N ARG A 35 2.13 -9.64 -15.60
CA ARG A 35 1.80 -10.99 -16.01
C ARG A 35 2.19 -11.98 -14.90
N VAL A 36 1.20 -12.60 -14.28
CA VAL A 36 1.42 -13.67 -13.32
C VAL A 36 1.51 -14.99 -14.09
N SER A 37 2.69 -15.59 -14.15
CA SER A 37 2.92 -16.86 -14.84
C SER A 37 2.56 -18.07 -13.97
N GLY A 38 2.58 -17.91 -12.65
CA GLY A 38 2.19 -18.98 -11.74
C GLY A 38 2.23 -18.56 -10.29
N VAL A 39 1.35 -19.15 -9.49
CA VAL A 39 1.28 -18.89 -8.04
C VAL A 39 1.46 -20.20 -7.29
N ARG A 40 2.24 -20.14 -6.22
CA ARG A 40 2.55 -21.25 -5.32
C ARG A 40 2.33 -20.76 -3.89
N ALA A 41 1.06 -20.64 -3.51
CA ALA A 41 0.66 -20.40 -2.13
C ALA A 41 0.83 -21.71 -1.32
N SER A 42 2.06 -22.00 -0.90
CA SER A 42 2.36 -23.11 0.01
C SER A 42 2.43 -22.61 1.44
N ALA A 43 1.98 -23.41 2.41
CA ALA A 43 1.98 -23.04 3.83
C ALA A 43 3.38 -22.75 4.38
N THR A 44 4.42 -23.39 3.82
CA THR A 44 5.79 -23.29 4.30
C THR A 44 6.65 -22.30 3.50
N ASP A 45 6.29 -22.06 2.23
CA ASP A 45 7.11 -21.26 1.30
C ASP A 45 6.23 -20.68 0.17
N PRO A 46 5.47 -19.61 0.45
CA PRO A 46 4.67 -18.93 -0.56
C PRO A 46 5.56 -18.24 -1.60
N LYS A 47 5.41 -18.66 -2.85
CA LYS A 47 6.12 -18.15 -4.03
C LYS A 47 5.16 -17.72 -5.11
N VAL A 48 5.55 -16.73 -5.86
CA VAL A 48 4.78 -16.25 -7.01
C VAL A 48 5.73 -15.96 -8.15
N ILE A 49 5.30 -16.27 -9.37
CA ILE A 49 6.06 -16.06 -10.59
C ILE A 49 5.37 -14.94 -11.36
N MET A 50 6.04 -13.80 -11.47
CA MET A 50 5.54 -12.59 -12.11
C MET A 50 6.61 -12.03 -13.02
N ASN A 51 6.25 -11.64 -14.25
CA ASN A 51 7.21 -11.14 -15.23
C ASN A 51 8.43 -12.08 -15.37
N ASP A 52 8.19 -13.39 -15.38
CA ASP A 52 9.24 -14.43 -15.43
C ASP A 52 10.21 -14.46 -14.23
N ARG A 53 9.88 -13.75 -13.15
CA ARG A 53 10.68 -13.67 -11.92
C ARG A 53 9.93 -14.26 -10.74
N VAL A 54 10.67 -14.89 -9.82
CA VAL A 54 10.13 -15.49 -8.61
C VAL A 54 10.20 -14.49 -7.46
N PHE A 55 9.06 -14.16 -6.86
CA PHE A 55 8.94 -13.33 -5.67
C PHE A 55 8.37 -14.16 -4.51
N ARG A 56 8.71 -13.77 -3.29
CA ARG A 56 8.27 -14.42 -2.04
C ARG A 56 7.48 -13.45 -1.18
N LEU A 57 6.88 -13.97 -0.12
CA LEU A 57 6.27 -13.12 0.90
C LEU A 57 7.29 -12.13 1.47
N ASN A 58 6.89 -10.87 1.60
CA ASN A 58 7.70 -9.71 1.99
C ASN A 58 8.74 -9.25 0.95
N ASP A 59 8.78 -9.85 -0.25
CA ASP A 59 9.70 -9.43 -1.28
C ASP A 59 9.23 -8.14 -1.99
N ILE A 60 10.18 -7.33 -2.47
CA ILE A 60 9.89 -6.08 -3.18
C ILE A 60 9.76 -6.42 -4.66
N VAL A 61 8.52 -6.40 -5.14
CA VAL A 61 8.16 -6.71 -6.53
C VAL A 61 8.63 -5.58 -7.45
N ASP A 62 8.48 -4.34 -6.99
CA ASP A 62 8.94 -3.16 -7.69
C ASP A 62 9.58 -2.16 -6.70
N LYS A 63 10.84 -1.77 -6.96
CA LYS A 63 11.57 -0.82 -6.10
C LYS A 63 11.17 0.63 -6.36
N THR A 64 10.68 0.96 -7.55
CA THR A 64 10.29 2.31 -7.95
C THR A 64 9.01 2.71 -7.22
N LEU A 65 8.05 1.79 -7.16
CA LEU A 65 6.79 1.94 -6.43
C LEU A 65 6.91 1.49 -4.98
N GLN A 66 8.07 0.94 -4.57
CA GLN A 66 8.22 0.26 -3.28
C GLN A 66 7.11 -0.77 -3.01
N LEU A 67 6.63 -1.43 -4.07
CA LEU A 67 5.56 -2.39 -3.99
C LEU A 67 6.10 -3.71 -3.47
N ARG A 68 5.59 -4.15 -2.33
CA ARG A 68 5.98 -5.41 -1.70
C ARG A 68 4.84 -6.40 -1.70
N LEU A 69 5.16 -7.68 -1.80
CA LEU A 69 4.19 -8.74 -1.70
C LEU A 69 3.93 -9.07 -0.24
N THR A 70 2.78 -8.71 0.30
CA THR A 70 2.44 -8.94 1.72
C THR A 70 1.61 -10.19 1.96
N ARG A 71 0.90 -10.68 0.94
CA ARG A 71 0.22 -11.98 0.98
C ARG A 71 0.17 -12.65 -0.38
N VAL A 72 0.32 -13.96 -0.37
CA VAL A 72 0.23 -14.81 -1.56
C VAL A 72 -0.80 -15.90 -1.30
N ASP A 73 -1.96 -15.78 -1.93
CA ASP A 73 -3.01 -16.80 -1.90
C ASP A 73 -3.13 -17.46 -3.29
N ASN A 74 -3.78 -18.62 -3.34
CA ASN A 74 -3.96 -19.33 -4.61
C ASN A 74 -4.91 -18.60 -5.57
N SER A 75 -5.82 -17.79 -5.04
CA SER A 75 -6.85 -17.07 -5.81
C SER A 75 -6.64 -15.55 -5.86
N ALA A 76 -5.76 -15.01 -5.02
CA ALA A 76 -5.52 -13.58 -4.93
C ALA A 76 -4.11 -13.29 -4.40
N LEU A 77 -3.63 -12.08 -4.68
CA LEU A 77 -2.36 -11.58 -4.21
C LEU A 77 -2.59 -10.24 -3.55
N ILE A 78 -1.97 -10.03 -2.40
CA ILE A 78 -2.00 -8.75 -1.69
C ILE A 78 -0.61 -8.14 -1.77
N PHE A 79 -0.57 -6.92 -2.24
CA PHE A 79 0.63 -6.09 -2.31
C PHE A 79 0.46 -4.89 -1.40
N SER A 80 1.54 -4.37 -0.87
CA SER A 80 1.53 -3.13 -0.11
C SER A 80 2.59 -2.18 -0.65
N ASP A 81 2.21 -0.93 -0.84
CA ASP A 81 3.09 0.16 -1.28
C ASP A 81 3.75 0.84 -0.06
N ALA A 82 4.75 1.70 -0.28
CA ALA A 82 5.37 2.50 0.78
C ALA A 82 4.40 3.43 1.52
N SER A 83 3.30 3.80 0.88
CA SER A 83 2.23 4.58 1.49
C SER A 83 1.42 3.79 2.51
N GLY A 84 1.60 2.46 2.58
CA GLY A 84 0.82 1.56 3.42
C GLY A 84 -0.54 1.16 2.81
N PHE A 85 -0.80 1.53 1.55
CA PHE A 85 -2.00 1.08 0.84
C PHE A 85 -1.84 -0.37 0.38
N GLU A 86 -2.85 -1.20 0.64
CA GLU A 86 -2.88 -2.60 0.23
C GLU A 86 -3.67 -2.75 -1.07
N TYR A 87 -3.04 -3.34 -2.07
CA TYR A 87 -3.64 -3.65 -3.37
C TYR A 87 -3.91 -5.13 -3.45
N ARG A 88 -5.16 -5.48 -3.74
CA ARG A 88 -5.57 -6.84 -4.00
C ARG A 88 -5.65 -7.08 -5.50
N LYS A 89 -4.88 -8.04 -6.00
CA LYS A 89 -4.99 -8.54 -7.37
C LYS A 89 -5.58 -9.94 -7.37
N SER A 90 -6.75 -10.12 -7.97
CA SER A 90 -7.30 -11.45 -8.29
C SER A 90 -6.53 -12.07 -9.46
N LEU A 91 -6.28 -13.38 -9.37
CA LEU A 91 -5.52 -14.16 -10.35
C LEU A 91 -6.40 -14.73 -11.45
#